data_AF-A0A948R790-F1
#
_entry.id   AF-A0A948R790-F1
#
_cell.length_a   1.000
_cell.length_b   1.000
_cell.length_c   1.000
_cell.angle_alpha   90.00
_cell.angle_beta   90.00
_cell.angle_gamma   90.00
#
_symmetry.space_group_name_H-M   'P 1'
#
loop_
_entity.id
_entity.type
_entity.pdbx_description
1 polymer ?
#
loop_
_entity_poly.entity_id
_entity_poly.type
_entity_poly.pdbx_seq_one_letter_code
_entity_poly.pdbx_strand_id
1 'polypeptide(L)'
;MVTPAPPPACPPAERILALDALRGIAVIGIVWMNVLAFALPGPAYYNPLSYGAASPVDYWVWLVSFVFIEDKFRALFAMLFGVGCLILLEKGGASDAGRMWRAHYARMAVLFAIGLIHATLLASNDVLRAYAIAGLALPLLAGLSARALVAVALGLLTVHLALGLT
;
A
#
# COMPACT_ATOMS: atom_id res chain seq x y z
N MET A 1 -30.87 45.33 -4.77
CA MET A 1 -30.75 43.86 -4.95
C MET A 1 -29.51 43.39 -4.21
N VAL A 2 -29.70 42.81 -3.02
CA VAL A 2 -28.59 42.23 -2.23
C VAL A 2 -28.42 40.81 -2.75
N THR A 3 -27.29 40.52 -3.40
CA THR A 3 -26.91 39.14 -3.74
C THR A 3 -26.63 38.37 -2.45
N PRO A 4 -27.19 37.16 -2.26
CA PRO A 4 -26.86 36.36 -1.09
C PRO A 4 -25.38 35.98 -1.12
N ALA A 5 -24.72 36.07 0.03
CA ALA A 5 -23.33 35.66 0.19
C ALA A 5 -23.19 34.16 -0.16
N PRO A 6 -22.09 33.76 -0.81
CA PRO A 6 -21.83 32.35 -1.10
C PRO A 6 -21.83 31.54 0.20
N PRO A 7 -22.38 30.32 0.20
CA PRO A 7 -22.39 29.47 1.38
C PRO A 7 -20.95 29.27 1.88
N PRO A 8 -20.73 29.21 3.21
CA PRO A 8 -19.40 29.00 3.76
C PRO A 8 -18.82 27.71 3.16
N ALA A 9 -17.60 27.81 2.62
CA ALA A 9 -16.87 26.64 2.16
C ALA A 9 -16.80 25.63 3.32
N CYS A 10 -17.19 24.37 3.05
CA CYS A 10 -17.11 23.30 4.05
C CYS A 10 -15.75 23.38 4.76
N PRO A 11 -15.73 23.34 6.11
CA PRO A 11 -14.46 23.32 6.83
C PRO A 11 -13.60 22.19 6.26
N PRO A 12 -12.29 22.44 6.02
CA PRO A 12 -11.42 21.42 5.46
C PRO A 12 -11.54 20.18 6.32
N ALA A 13 -11.90 19.06 5.71
CA ALA A 13 -12.00 17.77 6.40
C ALA A 13 -10.78 17.61 7.30
N GLU A 14 -11.01 17.43 8.60
CA GLU A 14 -9.98 17.44 9.64
C GLU A 14 -8.84 16.50 9.22
N ARG A 15 -7.74 17.08 8.77
CA ARG A 15 -6.60 16.32 8.27
C ARG A 15 -5.89 15.71 9.46
N ILE A 16 -5.81 14.39 9.49
CA ILE A 16 -5.08 13.68 10.53
C ILE A 16 -3.58 13.80 10.21
N LEU A 17 -2.94 14.83 10.75
CA LEU A 17 -1.53 15.13 10.50
C LEU A 17 -0.61 13.95 10.80
N ALA A 18 -0.90 13.20 11.87
CA ALA A 18 -0.15 12.00 12.22
C ALA A 18 -0.19 10.92 11.13
N LEU A 19 -1.35 10.76 10.48
CA LEU A 19 -1.53 9.78 9.40
C LEU A 19 -0.78 10.22 8.14
N ASP A 20 -0.82 11.51 7.82
CA ASP A 20 -0.07 12.06 6.67
C ASP A 20 1.45 11.98 6.90
N ALA A 21 1.93 12.25 8.12
CA ALA A 21 3.34 12.09 8.47
C ALA A 21 3.79 10.63 8.37
N LEU A 22 2.98 9.71 8.88
CA LEU A 22 3.26 8.27 8.84
C LEU A 22 3.26 7.74 7.40
N ARG A 23 2.42 8.28 6.51
CA ARG A 23 2.49 8.00 5.06
C ARG A 23 3.82 8.45 4.45
N GLY A 24 4.29 9.65 4.80
CA GLY A 24 5.59 10.15 4.34
C GLY A 24 6.74 9.23 4.76
N ILE A 25 6.76 8.81 6.03
CA ILE A 25 7.75 7.87 6.56
C ILE A 25 7.69 6.52 5.84
N ALA A 26 6.48 6.02 5.58
CA ALA A 26 6.26 4.78 4.83
C ALA A 26 6.87 4.85 3.42
N VAL A 27 6.63 5.96 2.71
CA VAL A 27 7.14 6.19 1.36
C VAL A 27 8.66 6.28 1.34
N ILE A 28 9.28 6.96 2.31
CA ILE A 28 10.74 7.05 2.41
C ILE A 28 11.37 5.65 2.52
N GLY A 29 10.82 4.77 3.36
CA GLY A 29 11.32 3.40 3.48
C GLY A 29 11.11 2.56 2.21
N ILE A 30 9.99 2.73 1.52
CA ILE A 30 9.74 2.06 0.22
C ILE A 30 10.74 2.54 -0.83
N VAL A 31 11.04 3.83 -0.88
CA VAL A 31 12.04 4.40 -1.80
C VAL A 31 13.42 3.77 -1.52
N TRP A 32 13.82 3.67 -0.25
CA TRP A 32 15.10 3.04 0.11
C TRP A 32 15.23 1.60 -0.44
N MET A 33 14.18 0.79 -0.29
CA MET A 33 14.17 -0.59 -0.80
C MET A 33 14.22 -0.63 -2.33
N ASN A 34 13.48 0.26 -3.00
CA ASN A 34 13.49 0.35 -4.45
C ASN A 34 14.84 0.79 -5.00
N VAL A 35 15.57 1.68 -4.31
CA VAL A 35 16.93 2.05 -4.71
C VAL A 35 17.83 0.82 -4.75
N LEU A 36 17.78 -0.06 -3.74
CA LEU A 36 18.55 -1.31 -3.73
C LEU A 36 18.12 -2.24 -4.87
N ALA A 37 16.81 -2.40 -5.10
CA ALA A 37 16.28 -3.25 -6.16
C ALA A 37 16.62 -2.77 -7.58
N PHE A 38 16.78 -1.46 -7.81
CA PHE A 38 17.18 -0.90 -9.11
C PHE A 38 18.70 -0.78 -9.27
N ALA A 39 19.46 -0.61 -8.19
CA ALA A 39 20.91 -0.45 -8.23
C ALA A 39 21.65 -1.79 -8.37
N LEU A 40 21.03 -2.90 -7.96
CA LEU A 40 21.65 -4.22 -7.89
C LEU A 40 20.87 -5.23 -8.76
N PRO A 41 21.53 -6.24 -9.36
CA PRO A 41 20.84 -7.30 -10.08
C PRO A 41 19.97 -8.13 -9.13
N GLY A 42 18.85 -8.68 -9.62
CA GLY A 42 17.84 -9.38 -8.80
C GLY A 42 18.37 -10.37 -7.75
N PRO A 43 19.37 -11.23 -8.05
CA PRO A 43 19.95 -12.14 -7.06
C PRO A 43 20.67 -11.44 -5.91
N ALA A 44 21.22 -10.25 -6.15
CA ALA A 44 21.97 -9.46 -5.18
C ALA A 44 21.10 -8.77 -4.15
N TYR A 45 19.81 -8.64 -4.45
CA TYR A 45 18.82 -8.16 -3.48
C TYR A 45 18.67 -9.14 -2.31
N TYR A 46 18.62 -10.44 -2.59
CA TYR A 46 18.45 -11.49 -1.56
C TYR A 46 19.77 -12.07 -1.06
N ASN A 47 20.84 -11.95 -1.83
CA ASN A 47 22.16 -12.43 -1.46
C ASN A 47 23.24 -11.42 -1.85
N PRO A 48 23.78 -10.63 -0.90
CA PRO A 48 24.77 -9.60 -1.20
C PRO A 48 26.08 -10.19 -1.76
N LEU A 49 26.38 -11.46 -1.48
CA LEU A 49 27.56 -12.15 -2.01
C LEU A 49 27.46 -12.47 -3.50
N SER A 50 26.26 -12.48 -4.08
CA SER A 50 26.05 -12.79 -5.49
C SER A 50 26.50 -11.67 -6.45
N TYR A 51 26.81 -10.48 -5.93
CA TYR A 51 27.31 -9.35 -6.71
C TYR A 51 28.52 -8.67 -6.06
N GLY A 52 29.32 -9.43 -5.32
CA GLY A 52 30.65 -8.98 -4.90
C GLY A 52 30.69 -8.03 -3.71
N ALA A 53 29.67 -8.03 -2.82
CA ALA A 53 29.77 -7.38 -1.52
C ALA A 53 30.86 -8.08 -0.67
N ALA A 54 32.10 -7.62 -0.80
CA ALA A 54 33.27 -8.22 -0.17
C ALA A 54 33.62 -7.57 1.19
N SER A 55 33.00 -6.43 1.52
CA SER A 55 33.24 -5.73 2.78
C SER A 55 32.26 -6.17 3.88
N PRO A 56 32.72 -6.39 5.13
CA PRO A 56 31.85 -6.61 6.28
C PRO A 56 30.82 -5.49 6.49
N VAL A 57 31.15 -4.26 6.10
CA VAL A 57 30.25 -3.10 6.23
C VAL A 57 29.06 -3.23 5.29
N ASP A 58 29.28 -3.65 4.05
CA ASP A 58 28.21 -3.83 3.06
C ASP A 58 27.23 -4.92 3.50
N TYR A 59 27.75 -6.00 4.10
CA TYR A 59 26.93 -7.06 4.66
C TYR A 59 26.07 -6.57 5.83
N TRP A 60 26.63 -5.77 6.76
CA TRP A 60 25.86 -5.23 7.87
C TRP A 60 24.78 -4.24 7.41
N VAL A 61 25.08 -3.38 6.43
CA VAL A 61 24.10 -2.46 5.85
C VAL A 61 22.98 -3.22 5.14
N TRP A 62 23.31 -4.25 4.37
CA TRP A 62 22.33 -5.14 3.76
C TRP A 62 21.48 -5.85 4.82
N LEU A 63 22.10 -6.45 5.83
CA LEU A 63 21.41 -7.21 6.88
C LEU A 63 20.45 -6.32 7.68
N VAL A 64 20.89 -5.12 8.07
CA VAL A 64 20.02 -4.17 8.79
C VAL A 64 18.86 -3.74 7.90
N SER A 65 19.13 -3.46 6.62
CA SER A 65 18.07 -3.08 5.66
C SER A 65 17.07 -4.22 5.46
N PHE A 66 17.55 -5.45 5.26
CA PHE A 66 16.74 -6.65 5.08
C PHE A 66 15.90 -6.98 6.32
N VAL A 67 16.48 -6.88 7.52
CA VAL A 67 15.76 -7.24 8.74
C VAL A 67 14.81 -6.14 9.21
N PHE A 68 15.21 -4.87 9.11
CA PHE A 68 14.47 -3.75 9.71
C PHE A 68 13.60 -2.97 8.74
N ILE A 69 13.95 -2.92 7.46
CA ILE A 69 13.28 -2.08 6.48
C ILE A 69 12.43 -2.93 5.52
N GLU A 70 12.97 -4.06 5.06
CA GLU A 70 12.26 -4.94 4.15
C GLU A 70 10.96 -5.46 4.76
N ASP A 71 9.92 -5.44 3.93
CA ASP A 71 8.52 -5.74 4.24
C ASP A 71 7.86 -4.92 5.35
N LYS A 72 8.57 -4.39 6.36
CA LYS A 72 7.97 -3.60 7.44
C LYS A 72 7.35 -2.30 6.93
N PHE A 73 8.08 -1.57 6.09
CA PHE A 73 7.56 -0.33 5.50
C PHE A 73 6.45 -0.61 4.47
N ARG A 74 6.51 -1.76 3.79
CA ARG A 74 5.45 -2.22 2.88
C ARG A 74 4.17 -2.57 3.66
N ALA A 75 4.29 -3.33 4.74
CA ALA A 75 3.20 -3.66 5.64
C ALA A 75 2.60 -2.41 6.29
N LEU A 76 3.43 -1.48 6.73
CA LEU A 76 2.99 -0.19 7.26
C LEU A 76 2.22 0.60 6.21
N PHE A 77 2.76 0.74 5.00
CA PHE A 77 2.06 1.41 3.91
C PHE A 77 0.72 0.73 3.57
N ALA A 78 0.67 -0.61 3.56
CA ALA A 78 -0.55 -1.38 3.34
C ALA A 78 -1.62 -1.10 4.41
N MET A 79 -1.23 -1.04 5.69
CA MET A 79 -2.14 -0.66 6.78
C MET A 79 -2.67 0.77 6.58
N LEU A 80 -1.80 1.72 6.26
CA LEU A 80 -2.16 3.13 6.03
C LEU A 80 -3.05 3.33 4.79
N PHE A 81 -2.85 2.49 3.78
CA PHE A 81 -3.73 2.42 2.62
C PHE A 81 -5.12 1.95 3.03
N GLY A 82 -5.23 0.89 3.82
CA GLY A 82 -6.49 0.39 4.37
C GLY A 82 -7.24 1.45 5.19
N VAL A 83 -6.56 2.13 6.11
CA VAL A 83 -7.14 3.25 6.88
C VAL A 83 -7.58 4.38 5.95
N GLY A 84 -6.82 4.67 4.89
CA GLY A 84 -7.20 5.66 3.88
C GLY A 84 -8.48 5.29 3.14
N CYS A 85 -8.69 4.02 2.83
CA CYS A 85 -9.94 3.52 2.26
C CYS A 85 -11.10 3.65 3.26
N LEU A 86 -10.88 3.31 4.54
CA LEU A 86 -11.91 3.45 5.58
C LEU A 86 -12.38 4.89 5.73
N ILE A 87 -11.45 5.85 5.87
CA ILE A 87 -11.77 7.28 5.98
C ILE A 87 -12.54 7.78 4.75
N LEU A 88 -12.21 7.28 3.55
CA LEU A 88 -12.92 7.64 2.33
C LEU A 88 -14.37 7.14 2.34
N LEU A 89 -14.60 5.93 2.83
CA LEU A 89 -15.93 5.34 2.97
C LEU A 89 -16.74 6.09 4.06
N GLU A 90 -16.13 6.41 5.20
CA GLU A 90 -16.80 7.15 6.27
C GLU A 90 -17.19 8.58 5.85
N LYS A 91 -16.37 9.24 5.02
CA LYS A 91 -16.67 10.57 4.46
C LYS A 91 -17.84 10.59 3.48
N GLY A 92 -18.23 9.45 2.92
CA GLY A 92 -19.31 9.36 1.92
C GLY A 92 -20.69 9.75 2.46
N GLY A 93 -20.90 9.69 3.79
CA GLY A 93 -22.18 9.97 4.43
C GLY A 93 -23.27 8.96 4.07
N ALA A 94 -24.22 8.73 4.98
CA ALA A 94 -25.32 7.77 4.81
C ALA A 94 -26.29 8.11 3.65
N SER A 95 -26.11 9.24 2.98
CA SER A 95 -27.07 9.81 2.03
C SER A 95 -26.94 9.31 0.59
N ASP A 96 -25.79 8.73 0.18
CA ASP A 96 -25.60 8.22 -1.19
C ASP A 96 -24.49 7.15 -1.27
N ALA A 97 -24.76 5.97 -0.71
CA ALA A 97 -23.81 4.83 -0.71
C ALA A 97 -23.31 4.46 -2.13
N GLY A 98 -24.13 4.67 -3.16
CA GLY A 98 -23.76 4.41 -4.56
C GLY A 98 -22.63 5.33 -5.05
N ARG A 99 -22.67 6.61 -4.69
CA ARG A 99 -21.64 7.60 -5.05
C ARG A 99 -20.31 7.32 -4.34
N MET A 100 -20.38 6.93 -3.07
CA MET A 100 -19.22 6.54 -2.28
C MET A 100 -18.47 5.35 -2.90
N TRP A 101 -19.18 4.27 -3.20
CA TRP A 101 -18.56 3.08 -3.81
C TRP A 101 -18.02 3.37 -5.20
N ARG A 102 -18.73 4.16 -6.02
CA ARG A 102 -18.22 4.60 -7.34
C ARG A 102 -16.92 5.36 -7.23
N ALA A 103 -16.78 6.27 -6.26
CA ALA A 103 -15.54 7.02 -6.03
C ALA A 103 -14.38 6.09 -5.61
N HIS A 104 -14.65 5.12 -4.72
CA HIS A 104 -13.67 4.11 -4.31
C HIS A 104 -13.22 3.24 -5.50
N TYR A 105 -14.15 2.70 -6.28
CA TYR A 105 -13.83 1.87 -7.45
C TYR A 105 -13.06 2.63 -8.53
N ALA A 106 -13.44 3.89 -8.80
CA ALA A 106 -12.71 4.73 -9.75
C ALA A 106 -11.26 4.94 -9.30
N ARG A 107 -11.04 5.19 -8.01
CA ARG A 107 -9.69 5.33 -7.44
C ARG A 107 -8.89 4.03 -7.54
N MET A 108 -9.50 2.88 -7.26
CA MET A 108 -8.85 1.58 -7.37
C MET A 108 -8.53 1.22 -8.83
N ALA A 109 -9.41 1.56 -9.78
CA ALA A 109 -9.17 1.35 -11.20
C ALA A 109 -8.00 2.19 -11.72
N VAL A 110 -7.91 3.46 -11.30
CA VAL A 110 -6.76 4.32 -11.63
C VAL A 110 -5.47 3.77 -11.00
N LEU A 111 -5.53 3.37 -9.72
CA LEU A 111 -4.38 2.77 -9.03
C LEU A 111 -3.91 1.48 -9.74
N PHE A 112 -4.86 0.64 -10.17
CA PHE A 112 -4.57 -0.58 -10.91
C PHE A 112 -3.95 -0.30 -12.27
N ALA A 113 -4.48 0.66 -13.03
CA ALA A 113 -3.93 1.04 -14.33
C ALA A 113 -2.51 1.58 -14.20
N ILE A 114 -2.25 2.44 -13.21
CA ILE A 114 -0.90 2.93 -12.91
C ILE A 114 0.01 1.75 -12.53
N GLY A 115 -0.43 0.87 -11.64
CA GLY A 115 0.33 -0.30 -11.23
C GLY A 115 0.58 -1.30 -12.37
N LEU A 116 -0.32 -1.40 -13.34
CA LEU A 116 -0.13 -2.26 -14.51
C LEU A 116 0.94 -1.68 -15.44
N ILE A 117 0.88 -0.38 -15.71
CA ILE A 117 1.88 0.33 -16.51
C ILE A 117 3.25 0.28 -15.84
N HIS A 118 3.30 0.50 -14.53
CA HIS A 118 4.55 0.49 -13.78
C HIS A 118 5.13 -0.94 -13.68
N ALA A 119 4.28 -1.96 -13.48
CA ALA A 119 4.72 -3.36 -13.48
C ALA A 119 5.32 -3.82 -14.83
N THR A 120 4.82 -3.29 -15.95
CA THR A 120 5.31 -3.66 -17.29
C THR A 120 6.52 -2.85 -17.74
N LEU A 121 6.61 -1.57 -17.35
CA LEU A 121 7.65 -0.66 -17.84
C LEU A 121 8.84 -0.48 -16.90
N LEU A 122 8.64 -0.58 -15.58
CA LEU A 122 9.64 -0.17 -14.59
C LEU A 122 10.12 -1.34 -13.73
N ALA A 123 9.22 -2.01 -13.00
CA ALA A 123 9.59 -3.08 -12.08
C ALA A 123 8.48 -4.10 -11.87
N SER A 124 8.79 -5.38 -12.04
CA SER A 124 7.81 -6.47 -11.87
C SER A 124 7.25 -6.61 -10.44
N ASN A 125 7.94 -6.08 -9.43
CA ASN A 125 7.56 -6.14 -8.01
C ASN A 125 6.66 -4.97 -7.56
N ASP A 126 5.62 -4.67 -8.35
CA ASP A 126 4.77 -3.51 -8.09
C ASP A 126 3.74 -3.76 -6.97
N VAL A 127 3.88 -2.99 -5.89
CA VAL A 127 2.97 -2.98 -4.73
C VAL A 127 1.61 -2.31 -5.03
N LEU A 128 1.54 -1.37 -5.98
CA LEU A 128 0.30 -0.67 -6.34
C LEU A 128 -0.74 -1.64 -6.90
N ARG A 129 -0.32 -2.60 -7.73
CA ARG A 129 -1.20 -3.63 -8.28
C ARG A 129 -1.83 -4.47 -7.15
N ALA A 130 -1.01 -4.89 -6.19
CA ALA A 130 -1.48 -5.65 -5.03
C ALA A 130 -2.49 -4.84 -4.19
N TYR A 131 -2.21 -3.55 -3.94
CA TYR A 131 -3.11 -2.69 -3.19
C TYR A 131 -4.41 -2.38 -3.93
N ALA A 132 -4.36 -2.22 -5.25
CA ALA A 132 -5.57 -2.04 -6.04
C ALA A 132 -6.49 -3.25 -5.93
N ILE A 133 -5.94 -4.47 -6.07
CA ILE A 133 -6.69 -5.71 -5.91
C ILE A 133 -7.25 -5.85 -4.50
N ALA A 134 -6.44 -5.59 -3.47
CA ALA A 134 -6.89 -5.62 -2.08
C ALA A 134 -8.00 -4.59 -1.81
N GLY A 135 -7.89 -3.38 -2.37
CA GLY A 135 -8.91 -2.35 -2.28
C GLY A 135 -10.19 -2.68 -3.06
N LEU A 136 -10.10 -3.39 -4.18
CA LEU A 136 -11.26 -3.92 -4.90
C LEU A 136 -11.95 -5.05 -4.13
N ALA A 137 -11.19 -5.85 -3.38
CA ALA A 137 -11.72 -6.90 -2.50
C ALA A 137 -12.32 -6.36 -1.19
N LEU A 138 -12.02 -5.11 -0.83
CA LEU A 138 -12.47 -4.48 0.42
C LEU A 138 -13.99 -4.59 0.69
N PRO A 139 -14.92 -4.41 -0.27
CA PRO A 139 -16.35 -4.57 -0.04
C PRO A 139 -16.75 -5.99 0.38
N LEU A 140 -16.03 -7.00 -0.11
CA LEU A 140 -16.27 -8.41 0.24
C LEU A 140 -15.80 -8.71 1.67
N LEU A 141 -14.77 -8.00 2.12
CA LEU A 141 -14.13 -8.22 3.42
C LEU A 141 -14.64 -7.29 4.52
N ALA A 142 -15.17 -6.11 4.16
CA ALA A 142 -15.58 -5.07 5.11
C ALA A 142 -16.71 -5.50 6.06
N GLY A 143 -17.56 -6.44 5.65
CA GLY A 143 -18.65 -6.98 6.48
C GLY A 143 -18.24 -8.16 7.38
N LEU A 144 -17.00 -8.64 7.27
CA LEU A 144 -16.53 -9.81 8.02
C LEU A 144 -16.10 -9.43 9.44
N SER A 145 -16.35 -10.33 10.41
CA SER A 145 -15.81 -10.18 11.75
C SER A 145 -14.27 -10.27 11.76
N ALA A 146 -13.62 -9.69 12.77
CA ALA A 146 -12.16 -9.77 12.91
C ALA A 146 -11.64 -11.22 12.88
N ARG A 147 -12.38 -12.16 13.48
CA ARG A 147 -12.03 -13.60 13.44
C ARG A 147 -12.13 -14.18 12.03
N ALA A 148 -13.13 -13.78 11.25
CA ALA A 148 -13.28 -14.20 9.87
C ALA A 148 -12.18 -13.60 8.97
N LEU A 149 -11.77 -12.35 9.19
CA LEU A 149 -10.64 -11.75 8.49
C LEU A 149 -9.33 -12.50 8.78
N VAL A 150 -9.09 -12.89 10.03
CA VAL A 150 -7.93 -13.73 10.40
C VAL A 150 -8.02 -15.11 9.72
N ALA A 151 -9.20 -15.73 9.69
CA ALA A 151 -9.38 -17.01 9.00
C ALA A 151 -9.12 -16.90 7.49
N VAL A 152 -9.58 -15.82 6.83
CA VAL A 152 -9.30 -15.54 5.42
C VAL A 152 -7.80 -15.31 5.20
N ALA A 153 -7.14 -14.54 6.06
CA ALA A 153 -5.71 -14.30 5.97
C ALA A 153 -4.90 -15.60 6.13
N LEU A 154 -5.25 -16.44 7.12
CA LEU A 154 -4.65 -17.76 7.30
C LEU A 154 -4.93 -18.68 6.12
N GLY A 155 -6.15 -18.68 5.58
CA GLY A 155 -6.50 -19.43 4.37
C GLY A 155 -5.65 -19.02 3.18
N LEU A 156 -5.55 -17.72 2.89
CA LEU A 156 -4.70 -17.19 1.82
C LEU A 156 -3.22 -17.55 2.02
N LEU A 157 -2.72 -17.47 3.26
CA LEU A 157 -1.36 -17.88 3.60
C LEU A 157 -1.14 -19.37 3.34
N THR A 158 -2.07 -20.23 3.76
CA THR A 158 -1.97 -21.68 3.50
C THR A 158 -1.98 -22.00 2.02
N VAL A 159 -2.82 -21.33 1.22
CA VAL A 159 -2.85 -21.48 -0.25
C VAL A 159 -1.53 -21.03 -0.86
N HIS A 160 -1.00 -19.89 -0.44
CA HIS A 160 0.29 -19.38 -0.92
C HIS A 160 1.44 -20.36 -0.63
N LEU A 161 1.49 -20.90 0.59
CA LEU A 161 2.48 -21.90 0.99
C LEU A 161 2.31 -23.23 0.24
N ALA A 162 1.06 -23.69 0.04
CA ALA A 162 0.77 -24.95 -0.64
C ALA A 162 1.08 -24.90 -2.15
N LEU A 163 0.92 -23.74 -2.78
CA LEU A 163 1.22 -23.55 -4.20
C LEU A 163 2.72 -23.35 -4.48
N GLY A 164 3.56 -23.24 -3.45
CA GLY A 164 5.02 -23.09 -3.62
C GLY A 164 5.40 -21.80 -4.36
N LEU A 165 4.60 -20.74 -4.21
CA LEU A 165 4.90 -19.43 -4.79
C LEU A 165 6.02 -18.75 -3.97
N THR A 166 7.26 -19.20 -4.13
CA THR A 166 8.46 -18.60 -3.53
C THR A 166 9.51 -18.31 -4.59
#